data_AF-A0A346B2B2-F1
#
_entry.id   AF-A0A346B2B2-F1
#
_cell.length_a   1.000
_cell.length_b   1.000
_cell.length_c   1.000
_cell.angle_alpha   90.00
_cell.angle_beta   90.00
_cell.angle_gamma   90.00
#
_symmetry.space_group_name_H-M   'P 1'
#
loop_
_entity.id
_entity.type
_entity.pdbx_description
1 polymer ?
#
loop_
_entity_poly.entity_id
_entity_poly.type
_entity_poly.pdbx_seq_one_letter_code
_entity_poly.pdbx_strand_id
1 'polypeptide(L)'
;MKLPFTITCKSIVILVIVCICGVVHYETTPPRQLYPDTLNLIEAGGLNDSTIVYRIVEQELAFHKSKRLLVEGKIFDYKNIFVIPEENPEDPEEKRFRVTYSVQTKDDYWKSDNGEPWEDDWILNKYTYVRLEKDITRYRLVNLGPKP
;
A
#
# COMPACT_ATOMS: atom_id res chain seq x y z
N MET A 1 29.56 48.50 3.84
CA MET A 1 29.29 47.22 3.14
C MET A 1 27.85 47.24 2.65
N LYS A 2 27.61 47.33 1.34
CA LYS A 2 26.26 47.24 0.75
C LYS A 2 26.01 45.78 0.39
N LEU A 3 24.94 45.17 0.92
CA LEU A 3 24.51 43.85 0.46
C LEU A 3 24.12 43.93 -1.02
N PRO A 4 24.69 43.09 -1.91
CA PRO A 4 24.50 43.22 -3.34
C PRO A 4 23.35 42.32 -3.81
N PHE A 5 22.11 42.54 -3.37
CA PHE A 5 20.96 41.86 -3.98
C PHE A 5 19.74 42.78 -3.97
N THR A 6 19.44 43.37 -5.12
CA THR A 6 18.15 44.00 -5.37
C THR A 6 17.15 42.87 -5.62
N ILE A 7 16.42 42.47 -4.57
CA ILE A 7 15.34 41.49 -4.69
C ILE A 7 14.21 42.16 -5.49
N THR A 8 14.07 41.79 -6.76
CA THR A 8 12.96 42.25 -7.60
C THR A 8 11.78 41.29 -7.47
N CYS A 9 10.57 41.77 -7.77
CA CYS A 9 9.37 40.92 -7.81
C CYS A 9 9.57 39.69 -8.72
N LYS A 10 10.30 39.85 -9.84
CA LYS A 10 10.71 38.74 -10.72
C LYS A 10 11.59 37.70 -10.00
N SER A 11 12.56 38.15 -9.20
CA SER A 11 13.43 37.27 -8.41
C SER A 11 12.65 36.48 -7.36
N ILE A 12 11.66 37.10 -6.72
CA ILE A 12 10.76 36.44 -5.75
C ILE A 12 9.92 35.36 -6.45
N VAL A 13 9.32 35.68 -7.60
CA VAL A 13 8.51 34.74 -8.37
C VAL A 13 9.33 33.52 -8.81
N ILE A 14 10.55 33.73 -9.32
CA ILE A 14 11.44 32.63 -9.71
C ILE A 14 11.74 31.73 -8.52
N LEU A 15 12.04 32.31 -7.34
CA LEU A 15 12.34 31.53 -6.14
C LEU A 15 11.13 30.70 -5.69
N VAL A 16 9.92 31.26 -5.74
CA VAL A 16 8.68 30.53 -5.44
C VAL A 16 8.49 29.36 -6.41
N ILE A 17 8.69 29.57 -7.71
CA ILE A 17 8.58 28.49 -8.71
C ILE A 17 9.58 27.38 -8.41
N VAL A 18 10.85 27.71 -8.15
CA VAL A 18 11.89 26.73 -7.81
C VAL A 18 11.51 25.94 -6.56
N CYS A 19 11.00 26.60 -5.52
CA CYS A 19 10.52 25.94 -4.31
C CYS A 19 9.35 24.99 -4.61
N ILE A 20 8.36 25.41 -5.39
CA ILE A 20 7.22 24.57 -5.78
C ILE A 20 7.70 23.35 -6.57
N CYS A 21 8.57 23.54 -7.57
CA CYS A 21 9.13 22.43 -8.34
C CYS A 21 9.90 21.44 -7.45
N GLY A 22 10.65 21.94 -6.46
CA GLY A 22 11.35 21.10 -5.50
C GLY A 22 10.39 20.26 -4.65
N VAL A 23 9.31 20.87 -4.14
CA VAL A 23 8.27 20.16 -3.37
C VAL A 23 7.55 19.13 -4.24
N VAL A 24 7.16 19.48 -5.47
CA VAL A 24 6.49 18.56 -6.39
C VAL A 24 7.40 17.38 -6.74
N HIS A 25 8.67 17.63 -7.04
CA HIS A 25 9.64 16.58 -7.32
C HIS A 25 9.81 15.62 -6.13
N TYR A 26 9.89 16.18 -4.92
CA TYR A 26 9.95 15.39 -3.70
C TYR A 26 8.69 14.54 -3.49
N GLU A 27 7.50 15.12 -3.65
CA GLU A 27 6.22 14.44 -3.41
C GLU A 27 5.86 13.40 -4.47
N THR A 28 6.43 13.49 -5.68
CA THR A 28 6.20 12.53 -6.77
C THR A 28 7.22 11.40 -6.81
N THR A 29 8.28 11.47 -6.00
CA THR A 29 9.30 10.42 -5.96
C THR A 29 8.81 9.24 -5.12
N PRO A 30 8.70 8.02 -5.68
CA PRO A 30 8.26 6.85 -4.93
C PRO A 30 9.28 6.46 -3.84
N PRO A 31 8.84 5.78 -2.76
CA PRO A 31 9.75 5.28 -1.75
C PRO A 31 10.77 4.31 -2.37
N ARG A 32 12.03 4.38 -1.92
CA ARG A 32 13.10 3.45 -2.35
C ARG A 32 12.97 2.05 -1.74
N GLN A 33 11.96 1.80 -0.92
CA GLN A 33 11.75 0.53 -0.26
C GLN A 33 11.16 -0.48 -1.26
N LEU A 34 11.66 -1.72 -1.19
CA LEU A 34 11.06 -2.86 -1.89
C LEU A 34 9.63 -3.07 -1.39
N TYR A 35 8.75 -3.54 -2.28
CA TYR A 35 7.38 -3.86 -1.91
C TYR A 35 7.37 -5.00 -0.88
N PRO A 36 6.65 -4.87 0.24
CA PRO A 36 6.73 -5.85 1.33
C PRO A 36 5.73 -6.99 1.16
N ASP A 37 5.78 -7.71 0.02
CA ASP A 37 4.92 -8.88 -0.26
C ASP A 37 5.42 -10.20 0.35
N THR A 38 6.41 -10.13 1.26
CA THR A 38 7.07 -11.31 1.82
C THR A 38 7.33 -11.20 3.31
N LEU A 39 7.28 -12.34 4.00
CA LEU A 39 7.67 -12.46 5.41
C LEU A 39 8.77 -13.52 5.57
N ASN A 40 9.89 -13.18 6.19
CA ASN A 40 11.00 -14.13 6.39
C ASN A 40 10.58 -15.31 7.30
N LEU A 41 11.10 -16.51 7.05
CA LEU A 41 10.76 -17.70 7.86
C LEU A 41 11.13 -17.54 9.35
N ILE A 42 12.21 -16.81 9.63
CA ILE A 42 12.66 -16.52 11.01
C ILE A 42 11.62 -15.61 11.70
N GLU A 43 11.16 -14.57 11.00
CA GLU A 43 10.14 -13.63 11.52
C GLU A 43 8.76 -14.28 11.66
N ALA A 44 8.47 -15.25 10.79
CA ALA A 44 7.25 -16.04 10.83
C ALA A 44 7.22 -17.10 11.94
N GLY A 45 8.32 -17.29 12.70
CA GLY A 45 8.55 -18.39 13.63
C GLY A 45 7.31 -18.91 14.38
N GLY A 46 6.81 -20.07 13.94
CA GLY A 46 5.68 -20.79 14.59
C GLY A 46 4.30 -20.16 14.40
N LEU A 47 4.17 -19.08 13.62
CA LEU A 47 2.86 -18.49 13.28
C LEU A 47 2.07 -19.43 12.38
N ASN A 48 0.75 -19.41 12.53
CA ASN A 48 -0.13 -20.08 11.58
C ASN A 48 -0.21 -19.29 10.26
N ASP A 49 -0.64 -19.96 9.19
CA ASP A 49 -0.67 -19.39 7.85
C ASP A 49 -1.55 -18.12 7.77
N SER A 50 -2.71 -18.09 8.43
CA SER A 50 -3.60 -16.91 8.44
C SER A 50 -2.93 -15.68 9.07
N THR A 51 -2.17 -15.87 10.15
CA THR A 51 -1.42 -14.80 10.80
C THR A 51 -0.26 -14.33 9.93
N ILE A 52 0.39 -15.24 9.19
CA ILE A 52 1.42 -14.87 8.21
C ILE A 52 0.81 -14.01 7.11
N VAL A 53 -0.32 -14.43 6.54
CA VAL A 53 -1.06 -13.66 5.51
C VAL A 53 -1.45 -12.29 6.06
N TYR A 54 -2.03 -12.23 7.27
CA TYR A 54 -2.38 -10.98 7.93
C TYR A 54 -1.18 -10.03 8.01
N ARG A 55 -0.01 -10.53 8.46
CA ARG A 55 1.19 -9.70 8.60
C ARG A 55 1.69 -9.15 7.27
N ILE A 56 1.72 -9.97 6.22
CA ILE A 56 2.15 -9.50 4.89
C ILE A 56 1.20 -8.42 4.38
N VAL A 57 -0.13 -8.64 4.48
CA VAL A 57 -1.14 -7.65 4.05
C VAL A 57 -1.04 -6.35 4.86
N GLU A 58 -0.84 -6.46 6.17
CA GLU A 58 -0.64 -5.28 7.03
C GLU A 58 0.61 -4.50 6.64
N GLN A 59 1.71 -5.19 6.30
CA GLN A 59 2.93 -4.55 5.80
C GLN A 59 2.71 -3.87 4.44
N GLU A 60 1.98 -4.49 3.52
CA GLU A 60 1.61 -3.91 2.23
C GLU A 60 0.79 -2.63 2.41
N LEU A 61 -0.26 -2.67 3.23
CA LEU A 61 -1.10 -1.51 3.52
C LEU A 61 -0.31 -0.40 4.24
N ALA A 62 0.58 -0.76 5.18
CA ALA A 62 1.48 0.19 5.82
C ALA A 62 2.45 0.85 4.82
N PHE A 63 2.94 0.10 3.83
CA PHE A 63 3.76 0.64 2.75
C PHE A 63 2.98 1.63 1.89
N HIS A 64 1.74 1.31 1.51
CA HIS A 64 0.87 2.23 0.78
C HIS A 64 0.53 3.48 1.61
N LYS A 65 0.39 3.34 2.93
CA LYS A 65 0.21 4.47 3.86
C LYS A 65 1.47 5.32 4.01
N SER A 66 2.67 4.75 3.85
CA SER A 66 3.93 5.50 4.00
C SER A 66 4.34 6.29 2.75
N LYS A 67 3.72 6.01 1.60
CA LYS A 67 3.91 6.76 0.34
C LYS A 67 3.70 8.26 0.54
N ARG A 68 4.31 9.06 -0.33
CA ARG A 68 4.09 10.52 -0.42
C ARG A 68 2.72 10.82 -1.00
N LEU A 69 2.25 12.06 -0.87
CA LEU A 69 0.86 12.41 -1.20
C LEU A 69 0.54 12.26 -2.69
N LEU A 70 1.55 12.49 -3.55
CA LEU A 70 1.39 12.47 -5.00
C LEU A 70 1.92 11.18 -5.65
N VAL A 71 2.24 10.16 -4.84
CA VAL A 71 2.68 8.85 -5.34
C VAL A 71 1.47 7.93 -5.45
N GLU A 72 1.30 7.33 -6.63
CA GLU A 72 0.21 6.41 -6.95
C GLU A 72 0.09 5.26 -5.94
N GLY A 73 -1.15 4.91 -5.61
CA GLY A 73 -1.53 3.92 -4.62
C GLY A 73 -1.37 4.43 -3.18
N LYS A 74 -1.24 5.74 -2.95
CA LYS A 74 -1.25 6.30 -1.61
C LYS A 74 -2.58 6.01 -0.92
N ILE A 75 -2.53 5.62 0.35
CA ILE A 75 -3.69 5.63 1.25
C ILE A 75 -3.41 6.56 2.43
N PHE A 76 -4.46 7.14 2.99
CA PHE A 76 -4.40 7.93 4.22
C PHE A 76 -4.46 7.05 5.45
N ASP A 77 -5.31 6.02 5.41
CA ASP A 77 -5.42 5.06 6.50
C ASP A 77 -5.98 3.70 6.04
N TYR A 78 -5.93 2.70 6.92
CA TYR A 78 -6.54 1.39 6.71
C TYR A 78 -7.06 0.79 8.03
N LYS A 79 -8.05 -0.09 7.95
CA LYS A 79 -8.64 -0.79 9.11
C LYS A 79 -9.32 -2.09 8.69
N ASN A 80 -9.79 -2.86 9.67
CA ASN A 80 -10.66 -4.02 9.48
C ASN A 80 -10.03 -5.11 8.57
N ILE A 81 -8.75 -5.43 8.79
CA ILE A 81 -8.10 -6.54 8.08
C ILE A 81 -8.60 -7.86 8.66
N PHE A 82 -9.25 -8.67 7.84
CA PHE A 82 -9.72 -10.01 8.17
C PHE A 82 -9.16 -11.01 7.17
N VAL A 83 -8.68 -12.14 7.68
CA VAL A 83 -8.13 -13.23 6.87
C VAL A 83 -8.93 -14.49 7.15
N ILE A 84 -9.56 -15.02 6.11
CA ILE A 84 -10.41 -16.21 6.18
C ILE A 84 -9.77 -17.27 5.28
N PRO A 85 -9.32 -18.41 5.82
CA PRO A 85 -8.88 -19.54 4.99
C PRO A 85 -10.02 -19.99 4.09
N GLU A 86 -9.69 -20.27 2.83
CA GLU A 86 -10.62 -20.89 1.90
C GLU A 86 -10.06 -22.19 1.37
N GLU A 87 -10.90 -23.23 1.37
CA GLU A 87 -10.56 -24.50 0.76
C GLU A 87 -10.70 -24.39 -0.76
N ASN A 88 -9.70 -24.85 -1.50
CA ASN A 88 -9.84 -25.06 -2.93
C ASN A 88 -10.27 -26.52 -3.20
N PRO A 89 -11.50 -26.77 -3.67
CA PRO A 89 -11.95 -28.13 -3.95
C PRO A 89 -11.18 -28.81 -5.09
N GLU A 90 -10.53 -28.04 -5.97
CA GLU A 90 -9.72 -28.56 -7.07
C GLU A 90 -8.28 -28.89 -6.64
N ASP A 91 -7.77 -28.24 -5.59
CA ASP A 91 -6.43 -28.46 -5.04
C ASP A 91 -6.44 -28.22 -3.50
N PRO A 92 -6.73 -29.26 -2.70
CA PRO A 92 -6.81 -29.14 -1.25
C PRO A 92 -5.47 -28.79 -0.57
N GLU A 93 -4.34 -28.95 -1.25
CA GLU A 93 -3.03 -28.57 -0.71
C GLU A 93 -2.74 -27.08 -0.90
N GLU A 94 -3.48 -26.41 -1.79
CA GLU A 94 -3.35 -24.99 -2.05
C GLU A 94 -3.89 -24.15 -0.89
N LYS A 95 -2.99 -23.45 -0.20
CA LYS A 95 -3.33 -22.55 0.89
C LYS A 95 -3.88 -21.23 0.35
N ARG A 96 -5.20 -21.18 0.14
CA ARG A 96 -5.92 -19.96 -0.27
C ARG A 96 -6.55 -19.26 0.92
N PHE A 97 -6.62 -17.93 0.80
CA PHE A 97 -7.25 -17.07 1.80
C PHE A 97 -8.05 -15.99 1.11
N ARG A 98 -9.24 -15.71 1.63
CA ARG A 98 -9.94 -14.46 1.39
C ARG A 98 -9.46 -13.43 2.39
N VAL A 99 -8.93 -12.33 1.89
CA VAL A 99 -8.52 -11.20 2.72
C VAL A 99 -9.49 -10.06 2.48
N THR A 100 -10.04 -9.51 3.56
CA THR A 100 -10.92 -8.34 3.53
C THR A 100 -10.26 -7.21 4.31
N TYR A 101 -10.32 -5.99 3.80
CA TYR A 101 -9.75 -4.81 4.45
C TYR A 101 -10.50 -3.55 4.00
N SER A 102 -10.34 -2.46 4.75
CA SER A 102 -10.87 -1.14 4.41
C SER A 102 -9.72 -0.14 4.28
N VAL A 103 -9.79 0.75 3.29
CA VAL A 103 -8.79 1.80 3.06
C VAL A 103 -9.45 3.16 2.93
N GLN A 104 -8.75 4.21 3.36
CA GLN A 104 -9.13 5.60 3.13
C GLN A 104 -8.22 6.19 2.06
N THR A 105 -8.77 6.65 0.95
CA THR A 105 -7.96 7.13 -0.17
C THR A 105 -8.76 7.96 -1.18
N LYS A 106 -8.08 8.88 -1.86
CA LYS A 106 -8.58 9.66 -2.99
C LYS A 106 -7.95 9.23 -4.32
N ASP A 107 -7.13 8.18 -4.28
CA ASP A 107 -6.35 7.72 -5.41
C ASP A 107 -7.14 6.69 -6.22
N ASP A 108 -7.28 6.94 -7.53
CA ASP A 108 -7.99 6.08 -8.48
C ASP A 108 -7.36 4.69 -8.60
N TYR A 109 -6.12 4.49 -8.15
CA TYR A 109 -5.49 3.17 -8.03
C TYR A 109 -6.34 2.21 -7.17
N TRP A 110 -6.96 2.74 -6.11
CA TRP A 110 -7.78 1.97 -5.17
C TRP A 110 -9.25 2.08 -5.54
N LYS A 111 -9.65 1.68 -6.75
CA LYS A 111 -11.07 1.62 -7.11
C LYS A 111 -11.83 0.77 -6.10
N SER A 112 -13.08 1.14 -5.80
CA SER A 112 -13.90 0.38 -4.86
C SER A 112 -14.09 -1.05 -5.36
N ASP A 113 -14.38 -1.23 -6.66
CA ASP A 113 -14.72 -2.50 -7.32
C ASP A 113 -15.72 -3.33 -6.50
N ASN A 114 -15.22 -4.25 -5.68
CA ASN A 114 -15.95 -5.16 -4.78
C ASN A 114 -16.02 -4.68 -3.32
N GLY A 115 -15.57 -3.45 -3.03
CA GLY A 115 -15.73 -2.76 -1.76
C GLY A 115 -16.81 -1.68 -1.83
N GLU A 116 -17.25 -1.21 -0.66
CA GLU A 116 -18.33 -0.23 -0.53
C GLU A 116 -17.76 1.18 -0.30
N PRO A 117 -18.01 2.15 -1.19
CA PRO A 117 -17.67 3.54 -0.95
C PRO A 117 -18.42 4.09 0.27
N TRP A 118 -17.75 4.89 1.09
CA TRP A 118 -18.31 5.49 2.29
C TRP A 118 -17.85 6.95 2.44
N GLU A 119 -18.40 7.65 3.43
CA GLU A 119 -18.01 9.01 3.79
C GLU A 119 -16.50 9.11 4.08
N ASP A 120 -15.97 10.34 4.00
CA ASP A 120 -14.54 10.65 4.21
C ASP A 120 -13.57 9.83 3.33
N ASP A 121 -13.97 9.54 2.09
CA ASP A 121 -13.16 8.82 1.10
C ASP A 121 -12.75 7.41 1.56
N TRP A 122 -13.58 6.77 2.38
CA TRP A 122 -13.39 5.38 2.78
C TRP A 122 -13.93 4.42 1.71
N ILE A 123 -13.22 3.31 1.54
CA ILE A 123 -13.67 2.14 0.82
C ILE A 123 -13.68 1.00 1.83
N LEU A 124 -14.88 0.58 2.20
CA LEU A 124 -15.11 -0.42 3.23
C LEU A 124 -15.11 -1.83 2.63
N ASN A 125 -14.56 -2.77 3.40
CA ASN A 125 -14.67 -4.21 3.17
C ASN A 125 -14.30 -4.68 1.76
N LYS A 126 -13.33 -4.03 1.12
CA LYS A 126 -12.73 -4.54 -0.12
C LYS A 126 -12.10 -5.89 0.18
N TYR A 127 -12.24 -6.84 -0.73
CA TYR A 127 -11.64 -8.16 -0.55
C TYR A 127 -10.80 -8.59 -1.75
N THR A 128 -9.88 -9.51 -1.53
CA THR A 128 -9.16 -10.21 -2.59
C THR A 128 -8.85 -11.62 -2.16
N TYR A 129 -8.61 -12.48 -3.13
CA TYR A 129 -8.12 -13.82 -2.88
C TYR A 129 -6.60 -13.85 -3.03
N VAL A 130 -5.95 -14.51 -2.07
CA VAL A 130 -4.50 -14.70 -2.10
C VAL A 130 -4.16 -16.15 -1.89
N ARG A 131 -3.06 -16.57 -2.50
CA ARG A 131 -2.38 -17.82 -2.20
C ARG A 131 -1.14 -17.53 -1.39
N LEU A 132 -0.92 -18.30 -0.33
CA LEU A 132 0.31 -18.25 0.44
C LEU A 132 1.31 -19.25 -0.16
N GLU A 133 2.39 -18.73 -0.73
CA GLU A 133 3.51 -19.53 -1.21
C GLU A 133 4.67 -19.49 -0.20
N LYS A 134 5.41 -20.59 -0.10
CA LYS A 134 6.56 -20.73 0.78
C LYS A 134 7.77 -21.17 -0.02
N ASP A 135 8.84 -20.39 0.04
CA ASP A 135 10.15 -20.80 -0.47
C ASP A 135 11.07 -21.23 0.70
N ILE A 136 12.36 -21.40 0.41
CA ILE A 136 13.35 -21.87 1.39
C ILE A 136 13.63 -20.82 2.49
N THR A 137 13.34 -19.53 2.25
CA THR A 137 13.76 -18.43 3.12
C THR A 137 12.61 -17.53 3.59
N ARG A 138 11.45 -17.56 2.93
CA ARG A 138 10.32 -16.65 3.18
C ARG A 138 8.97 -17.24 2.74
N TYR A 139 7.92 -16.60 3.24
CA TYR A 139 6.57 -16.68 2.72
C TYR A 139 6.33 -15.51 1.76
N ARG A 140 5.48 -15.72 0.76
CA ARG A 140 5.05 -14.71 -0.20
C ARG A 140 3.56 -14.83 -0.49
N LEU A 141 2.88 -13.70 -0.69
CA LEU A 141 1.51 -13.70 -1.19
C LEU A 141 1.47 -13.58 -2.72
N VAL A 142 0.66 -14.43 -3.34
CA VAL A 142 0.30 -14.32 -4.75
C VAL A 142 -1.16 -13.89 -4.84
N ASN A 143 -1.40 -12.73 -5.44
CA ASN A 143 -2.75 -12.20 -5.64
C ASN A 143 -3.46 -12.99 -6.75
N LEU A 144 -4.60 -13.59 -6.42
CA LEU A 144 -5.45 -14.33 -7.35
C LEU A 144 -6.56 -13.44 -7.93
N GLY A 145 -6.66 -12.19 -7.48
CA GLY A 145 -7.70 -11.23 -7.80
C GLY A 145 -8.99 -11.46 -7.02
N PRO A 146 -9.98 -10.56 -7.14
CA PRO A 146 -11.35 -10.87 -6.78
C PRO A 146 -11.86 -11.92 -7.77
N LYS A 147 -12.15 -13.14 -7.29
CA LYS A 147 -12.74 -14.19 -8.14
C LYS A 147 -14.05 -13.63 -8.73
N PRO A 148 -14.30 -13.79 -10.05
CA PRO A 148 -15.56 -13.37 -10.67
C PRO A 148 -16.75 -14.12 -10.10
#